data_AF-A0A8S0FW05-F1
#
_entry.id   AF-A0A8S0FW05-F1
#
_cell.length_a   1.000
_cell.length_b   1.000
_cell.length_c   1.000
_cell.angle_alpha   90.00
_cell.angle_beta   90.00
_cell.angle_gamma   90.00
#
_symmetry.space_group_name_H-M   'P 1'
#
loop_
_entity.id
_entity.type
_entity.pdbx_description
1 polymer ?
#
loop_
_entity_poly.entity_id
_entity_poly.type
_entity_poly.pdbx_seq_one_letter_code
_entity_poly.pdbx_strand_id
1 'polypeptide(L)'
;MAWEKLTEARLEEVLTAYKADIPLGMIREENDFRISVAGAQEKTALLRIGNDWCIPKGITPTTHIIKLPIGEIRQPNATLDLSQSVDNEYYCLLLAKELGLNV
;
A
#
# COMPACT_ATOMS: atom_id res chain seq x y z
N MET A 1 17.01 -15.42 4.66
CA MET A 1 15.87 -14.49 4.51
C MET A 1 14.98 -14.66 5.73
N ALA A 2 14.51 -13.57 6.32
CA ALA A 2 13.72 -13.58 7.54
C ALA A 2 12.50 -12.69 7.36
N TRP A 3 11.35 -13.15 7.85
CA TRP A 3 10.09 -12.42 7.74
C TRP A 3 9.16 -12.83 8.88
N GLU A 4 8.18 -11.98 9.12
CA GLU A 4 7.13 -12.20 10.10
C GLU A 4 5.80 -12.33 9.36
N LYS A 5 5.10 -13.45 9.54
CA LYS A 5 3.77 -13.65 8.99
C LYS A 5 2.77 -12.75 9.73
N LEU A 6 1.98 -11.99 8.98
CA LEU A 6 0.92 -11.16 9.52
C LEU A 6 -0.33 -11.98 9.84
N THR A 7 -0.94 -11.68 10.97
CA THR A 7 -2.34 -12.03 11.23
C THR A 7 -3.25 -11.10 10.45
N GLU A 8 -4.52 -11.47 10.28
CA GLU A 8 -5.52 -10.62 9.62
C GLU A 8 -5.69 -9.27 10.33
N ALA A 9 -5.80 -9.29 11.66
CA ALA A 9 -5.89 -8.07 12.47
C ALA A 9 -4.67 -7.15 12.27
N ARG A 10 -3.46 -7.72 12.26
CA ARG A 10 -2.25 -6.92 12.05
C ARG A 10 -2.16 -6.40 10.62
N LEU A 11 -2.61 -7.17 9.64
CA LEU A 11 -2.69 -6.71 8.25
C LEU A 11 -3.65 -5.53 8.13
N GLU A 12 -4.82 -5.59 8.77
CA GLU A 12 -5.77 -4.48 8.79
C GLU A 12 -5.16 -3.22 9.42
N GLU A 13 -4.47 -3.35 10.55
CA GLU A 13 -3.74 -2.23 11.18
C GLU A 13 -2.72 -1.61 10.20
N VAL A 14 -1.93 -2.44 9.50
CA VAL A 14 -0.96 -1.97 8.50
C VAL A 14 -1.66 -1.18 7.39
N LEU A 15 -2.78 -1.71 6.88
CA LEU A 15 -3.50 -1.15 5.74
C LEU A 15 -4.35 0.07 6.10
N THR A 16 -4.65 0.28 7.37
CA THR A 16 -5.46 1.40 7.86
C THR A 16 -4.65 2.48 8.59
N ALA A 17 -3.37 2.24 8.87
CA ALA A 17 -2.48 3.17 9.56
C ALA A 17 -2.42 4.56 8.91
N TYR A 18 -2.59 4.66 7.59
CA TYR A 18 -2.64 5.93 6.85
C TYR A 18 -3.78 6.87 7.33
N LYS A 19 -4.85 6.32 7.90
CA LYS A 19 -5.97 7.10 8.45
C LYS A 19 -5.63 7.77 9.78
N ALA A 20 -4.61 7.27 10.48
CA ALA A 20 -4.19 7.77 11.79
C ALA A 20 -3.08 8.83 11.70
N ASP A 21 -2.85 9.40 10.51
CA ASP A 21 -1.79 10.39 10.23
C ASP A 21 -0.38 9.85 10.57
N ILE A 22 -0.23 8.52 10.47
CA ILE A 22 1.04 7.81 10.66
C ILE A 22 1.68 7.70 9.27
N PRO A 23 2.72 8.50 8.96
CA PRO A 23 3.25 8.56 7.61
C PRO A 23 3.85 7.21 7.19
N LEU A 24 3.72 6.88 5.89
CA LEU A 24 4.55 5.87 5.23
C LEU A 24 4.42 4.44 5.79
N GLY A 25 3.29 4.11 6.44
CA GLY A 25 3.08 2.78 7.02
C GLY A 25 4.06 2.43 8.14
N MET A 26 4.62 3.44 8.82
CA MET A 26 5.48 3.27 9.98
C MET A 26 4.65 2.84 11.19
N ILE A 27 4.48 1.54 11.39
CA ILE A 27 3.82 1.03 12.59
C ILE A 27 4.75 1.25 13.77
N ARG A 28 4.27 1.90 14.83
CA ARG A 28 5.06 2.32 16.01
C ARG A 28 5.85 1.21 16.70
N GLU A 29 5.52 -0.06 16.45
CA GLU A 29 6.14 -1.25 17.06
C GLU A 29 7.15 -1.95 16.13
N GLU A 30 7.26 -1.56 14.86
CA GLU A 30 8.28 -2.09 13.95
C GLU A 30 9.60 -1.33 14.15
N ASN A 31 10.54 -1.97 14.85
CA ASN A 31 11.89 -1.43 15.10
C ASN A 31 12.77 -1.38 13.83
N ASP A 32 12.35 -2.02 12.73
CA ASP A 32 13.09 -2.04 11.47
C ASP A 32 12.60 -0.89 10.58
N PHE A 33 13.52 0.02 10.21
CA PHE A 33 13.22 1.13 9.30
C PHE A 33 12.74 0.59 7.95
N ARG A 34 11.45 0.79 7.64
CA ARG A 34 10.88 0.40 6.35
C ARG A 34 11.16 1.51 5.35
N ILE A 35 12.07 1.25 4.41
CA ILE A 35 12.29 2.15 3.27
C ILE A 35 10.96 2.22 2.50
N SER A 36 10.36 3.41 2.48
CA SER A 36 9.13 3.64 1.75
C SER A 36 9.39 3.64 0.24
N VAL A 37 8.44 3.09 -0.51
CA VAL A 37 8.48 3.18 -1.97
C VAL A 37 8.05 4.58 -2.39
N ALA A 38 8.84 5.20 -3.27
CA ALA A 38 8.60 6.55 -3.77
C ALA A 38 7.19 6.73 -4.39
N GLY A 39 6.76 7.99 -4.51
CA GLY A 39 5.50 8.40 -5.13
C GLY A 39 4.54 9.10 -4.15
N ALA A 40 3.67 9.96 -4.65
CA ALA A 40 2.85 10.88 -3.84
C ALA A 40 1.67 10.21 -3.10
N GLN A 41 1.15 9.09 -3.60
CA GLN A 41 0.07 8.34 -2.96
C GLN A 41 0.61 7.49 -1.80
N GLU A 42 -0.15 7.41 -0.71
CA GLU A 42 0.13 6.50 0.41
C GLU A 42 0.20 5.04 -0.06
N LYS A 43 1.28 4.36 0.31
CA LYS A 43 1.51 2.97 -0.08
C LYS A 43 2.38 2.28 0.95
N THR A 44 2.16 0.98 1.11
CA THR A 44 3.03 0.10 1.88
C THR A 44 3.54 -1.02 1.00
N ALA A 45 4.65 -1.65 1.37
CA ALA A 45 5.23 -2.75 0.59
C ALA A 45 5.39 -3.99 1.48
N LEU A 46 4.76 -5.09 1.08
CA LEU A 46 4.76 -6.35 1.84
C LEU A 46 5.41 -7.48 1.05
N LEU A 47 5.83 -8.51 1.78
CA LEU A 47 6.24 -9.78 1.21
C LEU A 47 5.01 -10.71 1.16
N ARG A 48 4.76 -11.38 0.04
CA ARG A 48 3.70 -12.39 -0.09
C ARG A 48 4.33 -13.76 -0.31
N ILE A 49 4.08 -14.70 0.60
CA ILE A 49 4.56 -16.08 0.50
C ILE A 49 3.35 -17.00 0.45
N GLY A 50 3.11 -17.61 -0.71
CA GLY A 50 1.86 -18.33 -0.97
C GLY A 50 0.65 -17.39 -0.80
N ASN A 51 -0.21 -17.71 0.18
CA ASN A 51 -1.37 -16.89 0.51
C ASN A 51 -1.16 -15.99 1.72
N ASP A 52 0.02 -16.00 2.32
CA ASP A 52 0.32 -15.24 3.53
C ASP A 52 0.99 -13.91 3.22
N TRP A 53 0.51 -12.85 3.87
CA TRP A 53 1.18 -11.56 3.93
C TRP A 53 2.20 -11.54 5.05
N CYS A 54 3.38 -11.02 4.77
CA CYS A 54 4.51 -10.99 5.70
C CYS A 54 5.17 -9.61 5.72
N ILE A 55 5.70 -9.23 6.88
CA ILE A 55 6.65 -8.13 7.01
C ILE A 55 8.06 -8.71 6.81
N PRO A 56 8.80 -8.28 5.78
CA PRO A 56 10.20 -8.70 5.63
C PRO A 56 11.07 -8.07 6.72
N LYS A 57 12.11 -8.79 7.15
CA LYS A 57 13.10 -8.29 8.12
C LYS A 57 14.49 -8.17 7.48
N GLY A 58 15.26 -7.18 7.93
CA GLY A 58 16.60 -6.90 7.42
C GLY A 58 16.61 -6.65 5.90
N ILE A 59 17.45 -7.39 5.17
CA ILE A 59 17.60 -7.24 3.70
C ILE A 59 16.58 -8.06 2.89
N THR A 60 15.59 -8.67 3.53
CA THR A 60 14.58 -9.45 2.81
C THR A 60 13.73 -8.51 1.95
N PRO A 61 13.61 -8.72 0.62
CA PRO A 61 12.86 -7.79 -0.22
C PRO A 61 11.35 -7.97 -0.04
N THR A 62 10.61 -6.90 -0.31
CA THR A 62 9.16 -6.97 -0.53
C THR A 62 8.88 -7.53 -1.93
N THR A 63 7.64 -7.95 -2.18
CA THR A 63 7.22 -8.49 -3.49
C THR A 63 6.03 -7.73 -4.07
N HIS A 64 5.29 -7.01 -3.24
CA HIS A 64 4.09 -6.30 -3.63
C HIS A 64 4.10 -4.91 -3.01
N ILE A 65 3.64 -3.94 -3.81
CA ILE A 65 3.27 -2.60 -3.35
C ILE A 65 1.75 -2.60 -3.22
N ILE A 66 1.26 -2.19 -2.06
CA ILE A 66 -0.16 -2.02 -1.78
C ILE A 66 -0.43 -0.53 -1.72
N LYS A 67 -1.15 -0.04 -2.72
CA LYS A 67 -1.59 1.35 -2.82
C LYS A 67 -2.88 1.53 -2.03
N LEU A 68 -2.92 2.53 -1.15
CA LEU A 68 -4.04 2.80 -0.28
C LEU A 68 -4.96 3.89 -0.89
N PRO A 69 -6.25 3.93 -0.54
CA PRO A 69 -7.16 4.94 -1.07
C PRO A 69 -6.66 6.37 -0.81
N ILE A 70 -6.68 7.21 -1.85
CA ILE A 70 -6.29 8.63 -1.75
C ILE A 70 -7.32 9.43 -0.92
N GLY A 71 -8.61 9.13 -1.06
CA GLY A 71 -9.68 9.85 -0.37
C GLY A 71 -10.00 11.20 -1.03
N GLU A 72 -10.43 12.18 -0.25
CA GLU A 72 -10.75 13.52 -0.76
C GLU A 72 -9.58 14.48 -0.60
N ILE A 73 -9.27 15.25 -1.64
CA ILE A 73 -8.32 16.35 -1.60
C ILE A 73 -9.09 17.66 -1.60
N ARG A 74 -9.07 18.38 -0.47
CA ARG A 74 -9.71 19.68 -0.31
C ARG A 74 -8.79 20.79 -0.80
N GLN A 75 -9.24 21.51 -1.82
CA GLN A 75 -8.61 22.73 -2.34
C GLN A 75 -9.45 23.94 -1.94
N PRO A 76 -8.91 25.18 -1.98
CA PRO A 76 -9.63 26.37 -1.53
C PRO A 76 -11.00 26.58 -2.17
N ASN A 77 -11.17 26.16 -3.44
CA ASN A 77 -12.38 26.40 -4.23
C ASN A 77 -13.04 25.11 -4.76
N ALA A 78 -12.52 23.93 -4.41
CA ALA A 78 -13.03 22.66 -4.91
C ALA A 78 -12.61 21.49 -4.01
N THR A 79 -13.40 20.42 -4.02
CA THR A 79 -12.98 19.13 -3.47
C THR A 79 -12.79 18.17 -4.63
N LEU A 80 -11.60 17.58 -4.73
CA LEU A 80 -11.33 16.49 -5.65
C LEU A 80 -11.57 15.18 -4.90
N ASP A 81 -12.62 14.46 -5.30
CA ASP A 81 -12.94 13.14 -4.74
C ASP A 81 -12.16 12.04 -5.48
N LEU A 82 -11.23 11.40 -4.78
CA LEU A 82 -10.45 10.24 -5.22
C LEU A 82 -10.66 9.05 -4.28
N SER A 83 -11.82 8.99 -3.61
CA SER A 83 -12.19 7.87 -2.73
C SER A 83 -12.17 6.52 -3.47
N GLN A 84 -12.49 6.52 -4.77
CA GLN A 84 -12.47 5.33 -5.63
C GLN A 84 -11.14 5.14 -6.40
N SER A 85 -10.05 5.76 -5.95
CA SER A 85 -8.74 5.69 -6.61
C SER A 85 -8.22 4.26 -6.84
N VAL A 86 -8.50 3.34 -5.90
CA VAL A 86 -8.11 1.92 -6.02
C VAL A 86 -8.86 1.24 -7.18
N ASP A 87 -10.18 1.40 -7.22
CA ASP A 87 -11.02 0.83 -8.28
C ASP A 87 -10.66 1.41 -9.65
N ASN A 88 -10.42 2.72 -9.69
CA ASN A 88 -9.98 3.40 -10.91
C ASN A 88 -8.64 2.87 -11.41
N GLU A 89 -7.65 2.67 -10.53
CA GLU A 89 -6.37 2.10 -10.94
C GLU A 89 -6.51 0.65 -11.42
N TYR A 90 -7.29 -0.17 -10.71
CA TYR A 90 -7.59 -1.54 -11.14
C TYR A 90 -8.24 -1.57 -12.53
N TYR A 91 -9.26 -0.74 -12.74
CA TYR A 91 -9.93 -0.64 -14.03
C TYR A 91 -8.99 -0.19 -15.15
N CYS A 92 -8.18 0.86 -14.92
CA CYS A 92 -7.22 1.35 -15.90
C CYS A 92 -6.17 0.30 -16.26
N LEU A 93 -5.64 -0.45 -15.29
CA LEU A 93 -4.67 -1.52 -15.54
C LEU A 93 -5.31 -2.69 -16.29
N LEU A 94 -6.53 -3.09 -15.93
CA LEU A 94 -7.27 -4.10 -16.68
C LEU A 94 -7.54 -3.64 -18.11
N LEU A 95 -8.02 -2.41 -18.31
CA LEU A 95 -8.27 -1.88 -19.65
C LEU A 95 -6.98 -1.83 -20.47
N ALA A 96 -5.87 -1.35 -19.90
CA ALA A 96 -4.58 -1.33 -20.56
C ALA A 96 -4.16 -2.73 -21.01
N LYS A 97 -4.34 -3.74 -20.16
CA LYS A 97 -4.09 -5.14 -20.47
C LYS A 97 -4.97 -5.65 -21.62
N GLU A 98 -6.29 -5.38 -21.59
CA GLU A 98 -7.23 -5.78 -22.65
C GLU A 98 -6.92 -5.09 -23.99
N LEU A 99 -6.32 -3.89 -23.96
CA LEU A 99 -5.81 -3.19 -25.14
C LEU A 99 -4.46 -3.74 -25.64
N GLY A 100 -3.90 -4.75 -24.99
CA GLY A 100 -2.64 -5.40 -25.38
C GLY A 100 -1.37 -4.70 -24.89
N LEU A 101 -1.47 -3.79 -23.92
CA LEU A 101 -0.30 -3.18 -23.28
C LEU A 101 0.32 -4.14 -22.26
N ASN A 102 1.65 -4.11 -22.14
CA ASN A 102 2.37 -4.90 -21.15
C ASN A 102 2.36 -4.19 -19.80
N VAL A 103 1.45 -4.62 -18.92
CA VAL A 103 1.19 -4.09 -17.57
C VAL A 103 1.11 -5.21 -16.54
#